data_AF-B8LJQ6-F1
#
_entry.id   AF-B8LJQ6-F1
#
_cell.length_a   1.000
_cell.length_b   1.000
_cell.length_c   1.000
_cell.angle_alpha   90.00
_cell.angle_beta   90.00
_cell.angle_gamma   90.00
#
_symmetry.space_group_name_H-M   'P 1'
#
loop_
_entity.id
_entity.type
_entity.pdbx_description
1 polymer ?
#
loop_
_entity_poly.entity_id
_entity_poly.type
_entity_poly.pdbx_seq_one_letter_code
_entity_poly.pdbx_strand_id
1 'polypeptide(L)'
;SGQVSERIMQLLGDRVKLRSPVTYVDQSSENITVETLNRELYECRYVISAIPPTLTAKIHFRPELPSERNQLIQRLPMGAVIKCMMYYKEAFW
;
A
#
# COMPACT_ATOMS: atom_id res chain seq x y z
N SER A 1 0.99 14.93 12.93
CA SER A 1 0.21 13.75 12.51
C SER A 1 1.16 12.82 11.79
N GLY A 2 1.48 11.66 12.37
CA GLY A 2 2.49 10.74 11.81
C GLY A 2 3.14 9.81 12.85
N GLN A 3 3.19 10.25 14.11
CA GLN A 3 3.94 9.59 15.19
C GLN A 3 3.56 8.12 15.45
N VAL A 4 2.32 7.72 15.18
CA VAL A 4 1.90 6.31 15.34
C VAL A 4 2.68 5.41 14.36
N SER A 5 2.60 5.70 13.06
CA SER A 5 3.32 4.93 12.03
C SER A 5 4.84 5.02 12.19
N GLU A 6 5.35 6.21 12.56
CA GLU A 6 6.79 6.43 12.79
C GLU A 6 7.32 5.58 13.96
N ARG A 7 6.60 5.53 15.08
CA ARG A 7 7.03 4.72 16.24
C ARG A 7 6.92 3.23 15.99
N ILE A 8 5.89 2.78 15.26
CA ILE A 8 5.80 1.38 14.83
C ILE A 8 6.99 1.03 13.92
N MET A 9 7.33 1.90 12.96
CA MET A 9 8.51 1.72 12.11
C MET A 9 9.80 1.62 12.93
N GLN A 10 9.98 2.46 13.94
CA GLN A 10 11.15 2.39 14.83
C GLN A 10 11.26 1.04 15.55
N LEU A 11 10.15 0.48 16.04
CA LEU A 11 10.13 -0.85 16.67
C LEU A 11 10.43 -1.98 15.68
N LEU A 12 10.06 -1.80 14.41
CA LEU A 12 10.32 -2.77 13.35
C LEU A 12 11.75 -2.67 12.78
N GLY A 13 12.37 -1.49 12.85
CA GLY A 13 13.73 -1.25 12.35
C GLY A 13 13.83 -1.44 10.84
N ASP A 14 14.82 -2.22 10.42
CA ASP A 14 15.15 -2.48 9.01
C ASP A 14 14.12 -3.34 8.26
N ARG A 15 13.15 -3.91 8.96
CA ARG A 15 12.02 -4.66 8.37
C ARG A 15 11.10 -3.78 7.55
N VAL A 16 11.10 -2.47 7.76
CA VAL A 16 10.34 -1.51 6.94
C VAL A 16 11.20 -1.06 5.76
N LYS A 17 10.81 -1.44 4.56
CA LYS A 17 11.47 -1.03 3.32
C LYS A 17 10.73 0.16 2.70
N LEU A 18 11.30 1.36 2.83
CA LEU A 18 10.78 2.58 2.25
C LEU A 18 11.16 2.67 0.76
N ARG A 19 10.35 3.39 -0.04
CA ARG A 19 10.58 3.56 -1.49
C ARG A 19 10.60 2.24 -2.26
N SER A 20 9.85 1.24 -1.78
CA SER A 20 9.70 -0.06 -2.41
C SER A 20 8.24 -0.28 -2.87
N PRO A 21 7.73 0.42 -3.90
CA PRO A 21 6.39 0.19 -4.41
C PRO A 21 6.30 -1.24 -4.97
N VAL A 22 5.36 -2.03 -4.48
CA VAL A 22 5.07 -3.37 -5.02
C VAL A 22 4.39 -3.23 -6.38
N THR A 23 4.83 -4.00 -7.36
CA THR A 23 4.32 -4.00 -8.74
C THR A 23 3.81 -5.36 -9.18
N TYR A 24 4.29 -6.46 -8.58
CA TYR A 24 3.89 -7.81 -8.94
C TYR A 24 3.79 -8.73 -7.71
N VAL A 25 2.83 -9.66 -7.74
CA VAL A 25 2.63 -10.69 -6.72
C VAL A 25 2.34 -12.02 -7.40
N ASP A 26 3.18 -13.02 -7.16
CA ASP A 26 3.04 -14.40 -7.69
C ASP A 26 2.83 -15.41 -6.56
N GLN A 27 1.70 -16.10 -6.61
CA GLN A 27 1.28 -17.16 -5.68
C GLN A 27 1.18 -18.52 -6.39
N SER A 28 1.83 -18.68 -7.56
CA SER A 28 1.79 -19.94 -8.32
C SER A 28 2.70 -21.03 -7.75
N SER A 29 3.59 -20.70 -6.82
CA SER A 29 4.50 -21.64 -6.15
C SER A 29 4.19 -21.80 -4.66
N GLU A 30 4.95 -22.65 -3.95
CA GLU A 30 4.77 -22.88 -2.51
C GLU A 30 4.96 -21.58 -1.70
N ASN A 31 5.96 -20.79 -2.07
CA ASN A 31 6.16 -19.44 -1.53
C ASN A 31 5.56 -18.41 -2.48
N ILE A 32 5.12 -17.29 -1.90
CA ILE A 32 4.66 -16.12 -2.62
C ILE A 32 5.85 -15.23 -2.92
N THR A 33 6.01 -14.86 -4.19
CA THR A 33 7.02 -13.89 -4.64
C THR A 33 6.39 -12.53 -4.83
N VAL A 34 6.98 -11.50 -4.22
CA VAL A 34 6.58 -10.10 -4.34
C VAL A 34 7.72 -9.34 -5.00
N GLU A 35 7.42 -8.66 -6.11
CA GLU A 35 8.38 -7.81 -6.81
C GLU A 35 8.03 -6.34 -6.63
N THR A 36 9.06 -5.53 -6.42
CA THR A 36 8.96 -4.08 -6.32
C THR A 36 9.41 -3.39 -7.61
N LEU A 37 9.07 -2.11 -7.76
CA LEU A 37 9.43 -1.32 -8.94
C LEU A 37 10.96 -1.26 -9.20
N ASN A 38 11.78 -1.32 -8.15
CA ASN A 38 13.24 -1.40 -8.24
C ASN A 38 13.77 -2.83 -8.47
N ARG A 39 12.91 -3.79 -8.81
CA ARG A 39 13.22 -5.20 -9.09
C ARG A 39 13.80 -5.97 -7.90
N GLU A 40 13.50 -5.55 -6.67
CA GLU A 40 13.78 -6.38 -5.51
C GLU A 40 12.70 -7.46 -5.39
N LEU A 41 13.12 -8.67 -5.04
CA LEU A 41 12.25 -9.81 -4.83
C LEU A 41 12.19 -10.14 -3.34
N TYR A 42 10.98 -10.36 -2.86
CA TYR A 42 10.69 -10.80 -1.50
C TYR A 42 9.90 -12.09 -1.56
N GLU A 43 10.37 -13.12 -0.87
CA GLU A 43 9.65 -14.38 -0.71
C GLU A 43 8.99 -14.45 0.66
N CYS A 44 7.75 -14.93 0.69
CA CYS A 44 6.98 -15.04 1.92
C CYS A 44 5.91 -16.14 1.84
N ARG A 45 5.34 -16.50 3.00
CA ARG A 45 4.25 -17.49 3.07
C ARG A 45 2.86 -16.86 2.88
N TYR A 46 2.72 -15.57 3.20
CA TYR A 46 1.46 -14.84 3.15
C TYR A 46 1.72 -13.36 2.85
N VAL A 47 0.76 -12.71 2.18
CA VAL A 47 0.79 -11.27 1.88
C VAL A 47 -0.44 -10.59 2.47
N ILE A 48 -0.23 -9.43 3.10
CA ILE A 48 -1.31 -8.53 3.53
C ILE A 48 -1.30 -7.31 2.60
N SER A 49 -2.38 -7.13 1.84
CA SER A 49 -2.59 -5.87 1.10
C SER A 49 -3.25 -4.83 2.02
N ALA A 50 -2.45 -3.85 2.45
CA ALA A 50 -2.88 -2.77 3.35
C ALA A 50 -2.99 -1.40 2.63
N ILE A 51 -3.17 -1.41 1.31
CA ILE A 51 -3.33 -0.21 0.48
C ILE A 51 -4.81 -0.03 0.07
N PRO A 52 -5.25 1.20 -0.28
CA PRO A 52 -6.57 1.43 -0.87
C PRO A 52 -6.87 0.49 -2.05
N PRO A 53 -8.13 0.04 -2.24
CA PRO A 53 -8.49 -0.89 -3.32
C PRO A 53 -8.08 -0.42 -4.71
N THR A 54 -8.21 0.86 -5.01
CA THR A 54 -7.82 1.44 -6.32
C THR A 54 -6.33 1.34 -6.60
N LEU A 55 -5.49 1.35 -5.57
CA LEU A 55 -4.06 1.14 -5.74
C LEU A 55 -3.71 -0.34 -5.92
N THR A 56 -4.56 -1.26 -5.42
CA THR A 56 -4.39 -2.71 -5.68
C THR A 56 -4.51 -3.01 -7.18
N ALA A 57 -5.33 -2.26 -7.93
CA ALA A 57 -5.47 -2.41 -9.37
C ALA A 57 -4.18 -2.09 -10.17
N LYS A 58 -3.16 -1.47 -9.54
CA LYS A 58 -1.85 -1.20 -10.15
C LYS A 58 -0.85 -2.34 -9.97
N ILE A 59 -1.18 -3.36 -9.17
CA ILE A 59 -0.34 -4.52 -8.93
C ILE A 59 -0.78 -5.63 -9.88
N HIS A 60 0.17 -6.24 -10.58
CA HIS A 60 -0.07 -7.41 -11.40
C HIS A 60 -0.05 -8.67 -10.51
N PHE A 61 -1.09 -9.50 -10.61
CA PHE A 61 -1.23 -10.72 -9.81
C PHE A 61 -1.10 -11.97 -10.68
N ARG A 62 -0.41 -12.98 -10.15
CA ARG A 62 -0.37 -14.34 -10.71
C ARG A 62 -0.67 -15.36 -9.61
N PRO A 63 -1.61 -16.30 -9.79
CA PRO A 63 -2.67 -16.22 -10.80
C PRO A 63 -3.47 -14.91 -10.68
N GLU A 64 -4.17 -14.55 -11.76
CA GLU A 64 -5.01 -13.36 -11.76
C GLU A 64 -6.02 -13.39 -10.61
N LEU A 65 -6.39 -12.21 -10.09
CA LEU A 65 -7.42 -12.13 -9.07
C LEU A 65 -8.76 -12.64 -9.64
N PRO A 66 -9.63 -13.23 -8.79
CA PRO A 66 -10.99 -13.57 -9.19
C PRO A 66 -11.70 -12.39 -9.84
N SER A 67 -12.51 -12.66 -10.87
CA SER A 67 -13.17 -11.62 -11.68
C SER A 67 -13.98 -10.62 -10.86
N GLU A 68 -14.69 -11.10 -9.82
CA GLU A 68 -15.42 -10.27 -8.86
C GLU A 68 -14.51 -9.23 -8.17
N ARG A 69 -13.34 -9.68 -7.71
CA ARG A 69 -12.35 -8.81 -7.07
C ARG A 69 -11.75 -7.81 -8.06
N ASN A 70 -11.43 -8.27 -9.28
CA ASN A 70 -10.92 -7.41 -10.35
C ASN A 70 -11.89 -6.28 -10.71
N GLN A 71 -13.20 -6.57 -10.77
CA GLN A 71 -14.22 -5.55 -11.01
C GLN A 71 -14.35 -4.58 -9.83
N LEU A 72 -14.35 -5.09 -8.60
CA LEU A 72 -14.47 -4.27 -7.39
C LEU A 72 -13.37 -3.21 -7.30
N ILE A 73 -12.11 -3.62 -7.45
CA ILE A 73 -10.96 -2.70 -7.26
C ILE A 73 -10.90 -1.57 -8.31
N GLN A 74 -11.59 -1.73 -9.44
CA GLN A 74 -11.70 -0.71 -10.49
C GLN A 74 -12.87 0.27 -10.27
N ARG A 75 -13.81 -0.03 -9.36
CA ARG A 75 -15.08 0.71 -9.20
C ARG A 75 -15.21 1.45 -7.87
N LEU A 76 -14.12 1.58 -7.10
CA LEU A 76 -14.11 2.21 -5.78
C LEU A 76 -13.27 3.51 -5.76
N PRO A 77 -13.65 4.57 -6.49
CA PRO A 77 -12.86 5.81 -6.53
C PRO A 77 -12.72 6.44 -5.13
N MET A 78 -11.56 7.04 -4.86
CA MET A 78 -11.36 7.83 -3.65
C MET A 78 -11.98 9.22 -3.81
N GLY A 79 -12.54 9.76 -2.73
CA GLY A 79 -13.00 11.15 -2.70
C GLY A 79 -11.86 12.15 -2.90
N ALA A 80 -12.20 13.38 -3.29
CA ALA A 80 -11.26 14.47 -3.47
C ALA A 80 -11.40 15.50 -2.34
N VAL A 81 -10.29 15.86 -1.71
CA VAL A 81 -10.24 16.86 -0.63
C VAL A 81 -8.93 17.64 -0.68
N ILE A 82 -8.99 18.93 -0.37
CA ILE A 82 -7.81 19.78 -0.17
C ILE A 82 -7.76 20.14 1.31
N LYS A 83 -6.62 19.90 1.95
CA LYS A 83 -6.40 20.23 3.37
C LYS A 83 -5.74 21.60 3.47
N CYS A 84 -6.43 22.57 4.07
CA CYS A 84 -5.94 23.93 4.29
C CYS A 84 -5.75 24.18 5.78
N MET A 85 -4.63 24.81 6.15
CA MET A 85 -4.35 25.25 7.52
C MET A 85 -4.03 26.74 7.48
N MET A 86 -4.84 27.53 8.17
CA MET A 86 -4.62 28.97 8.31
C MET A 86 -4.20 29.27 9.76
N TYR A 87 -3.08 29.98 9.91
CA TYR A 87 -2.55 30.35 11.22
C TYR A 87 -2.76 31.84 11.42
N TYR A 88 -3.20 32.19 12.62
CA TYR A 88 -3.42 33.56 13.06
C TYR A 88 -2.65 33.82 14.33
N LYS A 89 -2.47 35.10 14.68
CA LYS A 89 -1.78 35.49 15.91
C LYS A 89 -2.53 35.01 17.16
N GLU A 90 -3.86 35.08 17.15
CA GLU A 90 -4.74 34.72 18.26
C GLU A 90 -5.92 33.88 17.74
N ALA A 91 -6.52 33.06 18.61
CA ALA A 91 -7.74 32.31 18.32
C ALA A 91 -8.96 33.24 18.49
N PHE A 92 -9.15 34.15 17.53
CA PHE A 92 -10.16 35.21 17.58
C PHE A 92 -11.59 34.74 17.26
N TRP A 93 -11.72 33.55 16.68
CA TRP A 93 -13.00 32.94 16.30
C TRP A 93 -13.76 32.38 17.49
#